data_AF-A0A1C6QRK3-F1
#
_entry.id   AF-A0A1C6QRK3-F1
#
_cell.length_a   1.000
_cell.length_b   1.000
_cell.length_c   1.000
_cell.angle_alpha   90.00
_cell.angle_beta   90.00
_cell.angle_gamma   90.00
#
_symmetry.space_group_name_H-M   'P 1'
#
loop_
_entity.id
_entity.type
_entity.pdbx_description
1 polymer ?
#
loop_
_entity_poly.entity_id
_entity_poly.type
_entity_poly.pdbx_seq_one_letter_code
_entity_poly.pdbx_strand_id
1 'polypeptide(L)'
;MRAEREETARALRERLRSADAEMEVPDGLWERVRATRGDDVTVVPAPPVRRRPGPLVLIAVAAAAVALVVSGTWWLVSPASGPAPGESTAPPAGPGGGAVTLRVYNVEKPCRDLRTLECSLRLARNPYTLYADPDNAAGRVWHGDRLTADCVVTDGRLVTDEKGISSTRWYRVEKAEGGDGGRLRGWLPG
;
A
#
# COMPACT_ATOMS: atom_id res chain seq x y z
N MET A 1 1.01 38.18 -13.09
CA MET A 1 0.73 36.92 -12.34
C MET A 1 -0.73 36.44 -12.45
N ARG A 2 -1.76 37.09 -11.87
CA ARG A 2 -3.15 36.57 -11.96
C ARG A 2 -3.75 36.67 -13.38
N ALA A 3 -3.59 37.80 -14.05
CA ALA A 3 -4.07 38.00 -15.42
C ALA A 3 -3.44 37.01 -16.41
N GLU A 4 -2.13 36.77 -16.32
CA GLU A 4 -1.42 35.78 -17.14
C GLU A 4 -1.92 34.34 -16.90
N ARG A 5 -2.25 34.00 -15.64
CA ARG A 5 -2.87 32.70 -15.31
C ARG A 5 -4.27 32.56 -15.91
N GLU A 6 -5.03 33.63 -15.97
CA GLU A 6 -6.37 33.61 -16.59
C GLU A 6 -6.29 33.50 -18.12
N GLU A 7 -5.34 34.18 -18.74
CA GLU A 7 -5.10 34.12 -20.18
C GLU A 7 -4.62 32.73 -20.61
N THR A 8 -3.63 32.17 -19.91
CA THR A 8 -3.16 30.79 -20.13
C THR A 8 -4.26 29.77 -19.92
N ALA A 9 -5.11 29.94 -18.90
CA ALA A 9 -6.26 29.06 -18.68
C ALA A 9 -7.32 29.18 -19.78
N ARG A 10 -7.51 30.36 -20.40
CA ARG A 10 -8.42 30.52 -21.56
C ARG A 10 -7.85 29.83 -22.79
N ALA A 11 -6.58 30.06 -23.09
CA ALA A 11 -5.90 29.42 -24.23
C ALA A 11 -5.91 27.89 -24.12
N LEU A 12 -5.70 27.34 -22.91
CA LEU A 12 -5.78 25.90 -22.68
C LEU A 12 -7.20 25.35 -22.91
N ARG A 13 -8.23 26.03 -22.40
CA ARG A 13 -9.63 25.62 -22.62
C ARG A 13 -10.02 25.64 -24.10
N GLU A 14 -9.50 26.60 -24.86
CA GLU A 14 -9.74 26.66 -26.30
C GLU A 14 -9.10 25.47 -27.02
N ARG A 15 -7.84 25.17 -26.70
CA ARG A 15 -7.13 24.01 -27.25
C ARG A 15 -7.79 22.67 -26.91
N LEU A 16 -8.32 22.54 -25.70
CA LEU A 16 -9.04 21.32 -25.31
C LEU A 16 -10.36 21.20 -26.08
N ARG A 17 -11.11 22.30 -26.25
CA ARG A 17 -12.34 22.29 -27.05
C ARG A 17 -12.09 21.98 -28.52
N SER A 18 -11.00 22.48 -29.10
CA SER A 18 -10.63 22.11 -30.47
C SER A 18 -10.24 20.64 -30.58
N ALA A 19 -9.46 20.12 -29.62
CA ALA A 19 -9.09 18.70 -29.59
C ALA A 19 -10.32 17.78 -29.46
N ASP A 20 -11.26 18.10 -28.56
CA ASP A 20 -12.50 17.33 -28.39
C ASP A 20 -13.37 17.33 -29.66
N ALA A 21 -13.38 18.45 -30.40
CA ALA A 21 -14.12 18.55 -31.66
C ALA A 21 -13.50 17.73 -32.81
N GLU A 22 -12.19 17.48 -32.75
CA GLU A 22 -11.47 16.62 -33.70
C GLU A 22 -11.63 15.11 -33.37
N MET A 23 -12.09 14.77 -32.17
CA MET A 23 -12.28 13.37 -31.77
C MET A 23 -13.58 12.80 -32.33
N GLU A 24 -13.46 12.00 -33.38
CA GLU A 24 -14.58 11.22 -33.91
C GLU A 24 -14.73 9.89 -33.15
N VAL A 25 -15.97 9.56 -32.76
CA VAL A 25 -16.28 8.30 -32.10
C VAL A 25 -16.23 7.17 -33.14
N PRO A 26 -15.39 6.14 -32.97
CA PRO A 26 -15.33 5.04 -33.91
C PRO A 26 -16.68 4.32 -34.03
N ASP A 27 -17.02 3.90 -35.24
CA ASP A 27 -18.24 3.14 -35.49
C ASP A 27 -18.34 1.91 -34.58
N GLY A 28 -19.54 1.67 -34.07
CA GLY A 28 -19.82 0.53 -33.20
C GLY A 28 -19.22 0.63 -31.79
N LEU A 29 -18.59 1.74 -31.39
CA LEU A 29 -17.98 1.86 -30.06
C LEU A 29 -19.01 1.61 -28.95
N TRP A 30 -20.18 2.22 -29.05
CA TRP A 30 -21.23 2.09 -28.04
C TRP A 30 -21.83 0.69 -28.01
N GLU A 31 -21.93 0.03 -29.17
CA GLU A 31 -22.32 -1.37 -29.30
C GLU A 31 -21.30 -2.26 -28.59
N ARG A 32 -19.99 -2.05 -28.79
CA ARG A 32 -18.93 -2.80 -28.10
C ARG A 32 -19.00 -2.60 -26.58
N VAL A 33 -19.17 -1.36 -26.10
CA VAL A 33 -19.29 -1.06 -24.66
C VAL A 33 -20.55 -1.72 -24.07
N ARG A 34 -21.68 -1.66 -24.77
CA ARG A 34 -22.91 -2.35 -24.36
C ARG A 34 -22.77 -3.87 -24.41
N ALA A 35 -22.10 -4.41 -25.42
CA ALA A 35 -21.82 -5.84 -25.56
C ALA A 35 -20.93 -6.33 -24.41
N THR A 36 -19.87 -5.61 -24.02
CA THR A 36 -19.06 -5.97 -22.84
C THR A 36 -19.81 -5.89 -21.52
N ARG A 37 -20.95 -5.17 -21.47
CA ARG A 37 -21.82 -5.12 -20.31
C ARG A 37 -22.90 -6.20 -20.33
N GLY A 38 -23.28 -6.67 -21.53
CA GLY A 38 -24.28 -7.72 -21.76
C GLY A 38 -23.67 -9.12 -21.76
N ASP A 39 -22.44 -9.27 -22.23
CA ASP A 39 -21.66 -10.50 -22.20
C ASP A 39 -20.87 -10.55 -20.88
N ASP A 40 -21.52 -11.20 -19.92
CA ASP A 40 -20.91 -12.02 -18.87
C ASP A 40 -19.91 -11.32 -17.92
N VAL A 41 -20.44 -10.42 -17.08
CA VAL A 41 -20.05 -10.52 -15.66
C VAL A 41 -20.71 -11.78 -15.13
N THR A 42 -20.06 -12.93 -15.30
CA THR A 42 -20.40 -14.16 -14.59
C THR A 42 -20.15 -13.88 -13.10
N VAL A 43 -21.12 -13.29 -12.42
CA VAL A 43 -21.18 -13.32 -10.97
C VAL A 43 -21.32 -14.80 -10.64
N VAL A 44 -20.21 -15.46 -10.31
CA VAL A 44 -20.22 -16.84 -9.82
C VAL A 44 -21.18 -16.86 -8.61
N PRO A 45 -22.36 -17.49 -8.72
CA PRO A 45 -23.25 -17.54 -7.58
C PRO A 45 -22.57 -18.40 -6.51
N ALA A 46 -22.35 -17.82 -5.34
CA ALA A 46 -21.91 -18.58 -4.19
C ALA A 46 -22.90 -19.75 -3.98
N PRO A 47 -22.41 -20.99 -3.76
CA PRO A 47 -23.28 -22.15 -3.64
C PRO A 47 -24.27 -21.94 -2.48
N PRO A 48 -25.55 -22.35 -2.63
CA PRO A 48 -26.53 -22.22 -1.57
C PRO A 48 -26.11 -23.08 -0.39
N VAL A 49 -25.72 -22.44 0.71
CA VAL A 49 -25.46 -23.12 1.98
C VAL A 49 -26.81 -23.62 2.51
N ARG A 50 -27.15 -24.87 2.22
CA ARG A 50 -28.29 -25.58 2.83
C ARG A 50 -28.03 -25.70 4.34
N ARG A 51 -28.60 -24.80 5.13
CA ARG A 51 -28.70 -24.94 6.58
C ARG A 51 -29.67 -26.08 6.88
N ARG A 52 -29.14 -27.29 7.06
CA ARG A 52 -29.89 -28.39 7.67
C ARG A 52 -30.07 -28.05 9.17
N PRO A 53 -31.30 -28.09 9.72
CA PRO A 53 -31.49 -28.07 11.16
C PRO A 53 -31.21 -29.47 11.70
N GLY A 54 -30.24 -29.60 12.60
CA GLY A 54 -29.85 -30.84 13.26
C GLY A 54 -28.93 -30.55 14.45
N PRO A 55 -28.92 -31.39 15.47
CA PRO A 55 -29.53 -31.07 16.76
C PRO A 55 -28.56 -30.35 17.70
N LEU A 56 -28.97 -29.16 18.09
CA LEU A 56 -28.28 -28.21 18.97
C LEU A 56 -28.35 -28.66 20.44
N VAL A 57 -27.96 -29.91 20.73
CA VAL A 57 -27.97 -30.45 22.11
C VAL A 57 -26.76 -31.35 22.44
N LEU A 58 -25.99 -31.86 21.46
CA LEU A 58 -24.92 -32.84 21.75
C LEU A 58 -23.46 -32.36 21.62
N ILE A 59 -23.20 -31.11 21.22
CA ILE A 59 -21.82 -30.60 21.05
C ILE A 59 -21.36 -29.76 22.27
N ALA A 60 -22.26 -29.39 23.18
CA ALA A 60 -21.95 -28.55 24.34
C ALA A 60 -21.12 -29.26 25.44
N VAL A 61 -20.99 -30.60 25.40
CA VAL A 61 -20.31 -31.37 26.47
C VAL A 61 -18.87 -31.75 26.11
N ALA A 62 -18.51 -31.88 24.83
CA ALA A 62 -17.15 -32.29 24.42
C ALA A 62 -16.14 -31.13 24.44
N ALA A 63 -16.59 -29.87 24.31
CA ALA A 63 -15.70 -28.70 24.29
C ALA A 63 -15.11 -28.35 25.67
N ALA A 64 -15.74 -28.77 26.76
CA ALA A 64 -15.27 -28.47 28.12
C ALA A 64 -14.07 -29.35 28.56
N ALA A 65 -13.90 -30.54 27.98
CA ALA A 65 -12.86 -31.47 28.41
C ALA A 65 -11.49 -31.23 27.73
N VAL A 66 -11.46 -30.71 26.49
CA VAL A 66 -10.19 -30.44 25.78
C VAL A 66 -9.56 -29.10 26.22
N ALA A 67 -10.38 -28.13 26.65
CA ALA A 67 -9.92 -26.83 27.10
C ALA A 67 -9.08 -26.89 28.40
N LEU A 68 -9.25 -27.92 29.25
CA LEU A 68 -8.53 -28.08 30.51
C LEU A 68 -7.18 -28.82 30.38
N VAL A 69 -6.94 -29.58 29.30
CA VAL A 69 -5.69 -30.35 29.14
C VAL A 69 -4.61 -29.56 28.37
N VAL A 70 -5.00 -28.69 27.43
CA VAL A 70 -4.04 -27.90 26.63
C VAL A 70 -3.55 -26.66 27.37
N SER A 71 -4.35 -26.10 28.28
CA SER A 71 -3.97 -24.93 29.10
C SER A 71 -3.06 -25.27 30.28
N GLY A 72 -2.96 -26.54 30.69
CA GLY A 72 -2.11 -26.99 31.81
C GLY A 72 -0.65 -27.29 31.44
N THR A 73 -0.34 -27.55 30.15
CA THR A 73 1.00 -27.98 29.73
C THR A 73 1.88 -26.85 29.19
N TRP A 74 1.30 -25.73 28.76
CA TRP A 74 2.09 -24.57 28.30
C TRP A 74 2.77 -23.82 29.46
N TRP A 75 2.26 -23.97 30.68
CA TRP A 75 2.77 -23.24 31.86
C TRP A 75 3.99 -23.88 32.53
N LEU A 76 4.34 -25.13 32.19
CA LEU A 76 5.46 -25.85 32.81
C LEU A 76 6.80 -25.73 32.06
N VAL A 77 6.86 -25.03 30.93
CA VAL A 77 8.10 -24.88 30.12
C VAL A 77 8.45 -23.42 29.79
N SER A 78 7.75 -22.43 30.38
CA SER A 78 8.24 -21.04 30.35
C SER A 78 9.11 -20.78 31.58
N PRO A 79 10.44 -20.67 31.47
CA PRO A 79 11.27 -20.23 32.57
C PRO A 79 10.93 -18.76 32.88
N ALA A 80 10.12 -18.57 33.91
CA ALA A 80 10.01 -17.30 34.60
C ALA A 80 11.29 -17.08 35.41
N SER A 81 12.07 -16.08 35.01
CA SER A 81 12.92 -15.29 35.90
C SER A 81 13.13 -13.94 35.22
N GLY A 82 12.29 -12.97 35.58
CA GLY A 82 12.47 -11.56 35.21
C GLY A 82 13.68 -10.92 35.91
N PRO A 83 13.94 -9.64 35.63
CA PRO A 83 13.27 -8.65 36.50
C PRO A 83 12.73 -7.39 35.79
N ALA A 84 11.64 -6.87 36.38
CA ALA A 84 11.10 -5.50 36.40
C ALA A 84 10.71 -4.78 35.09
N PRO A 85 9.66 -3.91 35.11
CA PRO A 85 9.28 -3.08 33.98
C PRO A 85 10.26 -1.91 33.85
N GLY A 86 11.44 -2.22 33.33
CA GLY A 86 12.30 -1.24 32.71
C GLY A 86 11.68 -0.91 31.36
N GLU A 87 11.31 0.35 31.19
CA GLU A 87 11.26 1.06 29.92
C GLU A 87 12.07 0.30 28.86
N SER A 88 11.40 -0.41 27.95
CA SER A 88 12.05 -0.89 26.73
C SER A 88 12.25 0.32 25.83
N THR A 89 13.10 1.23 26.29
CA THR A 89 13.95 2.03 25.42
C THR A 89 14.76 0.99 24.66
N ALA A 90 14.25 0.61 23.47
CA ALA A 90 15.13 0.12 22.43
C ALA A 90 16.33 1.06 22.43
N PRO A 91 17.57 0.55 22.60
CA PRO A 91 18.73 1.43 22.73
C PRO A 91 18.65 2.43 21.58
N PRO A 92 18.71 3.75 21.84
CA PRO A 92 18.77 4.71 20.74
C PRO A 92 19.88 4.20 19.82
N ALA A 93 19.57 4.05 18.53
CA ALA A 93 20.59 3.77 17.54
C ALA A 93 21.76 4.69 17.90
N GLY A 94 22.89 4.11 18.30
CA GLY A 94 23.97 4.87 18.90
C GLY A 94 24.40 6.02 17.99
N PRO A 95 25.33 6.88 18.42
CA PRO A 95 25.76 8.04 17.62
C PRO A 95 26.31 7.74 16.22
N GLY A 96 26.33 6.47 15.79
CA GLY A 96 26.60 6.00 14.43
C GLY A 96 25.48 5.13 13.84
N GLY A 97 24.20 5.48 14.02
CA GLY A 97 23.08 4.92 13.26
C GLY A 97 23.24 5.22 11.77
N GLY A 98 24.11 4.47 11.09
CA GLY A 98 24.51 4.70 9.72
C GLY A 98 23.31 4.57 8.80
N ALA A 99 23.11 5.57 7.95
CA ALA A 99 22.10 5.51 6.93
C ALA A 99 22.37 4.29 6.01
N VAL A 100 21.35 3.50 5.74
CA VAL A 100 21.47 2.24 4.98
C VAL A 100 21.00 2.47 3.54
N THR A 101 21.74 1.97 2.56
CA THR A 101 21.28 1.99 1.17
C THR A 101 20.22 0.91 0.94
N LEU A 102 19.01 1.32 0.58
CA LEU A 102 17.92 0.45 0.13
C LEU A 102 17.85 0.46 -1.39
N ARG A 103 17.38 -0.66 -1.97
CA ARG A 103 16.97 -0.73 -3.36
C ARG A 103 15.46 -0.87 -3.43
N VAL A 104 14.83 0.02 -4.18
CA VAL A 104 13.38 -0.01 -4.38
C VAL A 104 12.98 -1.27 -5.15
N TYR A 105 12.01 -2.02 -4.63
CA TYR A 105 11.47 -3.20 -5.26
C TYR A 105 10.00 -2.96 -5.62
N ASN A 106 9.64 -3.15 -6.90
CA ASN A 106 8.24 -3.11 -7.34
C ASN A 106 7.78 -4.56 -7.52
N VAL A 107 6.72 -4.94 -6.81
CA VAL A 107 6.17 -6.29 -6.84
C VAL A 107 5.65 -6.65 -8.24
N GLU A 108 5.11 -5.66 -8.96
CA GLU A 108 4.59 -5.80 -10.32
C GLU A 108 5.73 -6.00 -11.31
N LYS A 109 5.85 -7.23 -11.81
CA LYS A 109 6.91 -7.65 -12.75
C LYS A 109 7.01 -6.74 -13.99
N PRO A 110 5.91 -6.34 -14.67
CA PRO A 110 5.99 -5.47 -15.84
C PRO A 110 6.62 -4.10 -15.55
N CYS A 111 6.53 -3.63 -14.30
CA CYS A 111 7.01 -2.32 -13.89
C CYS A 111 8.48 -2.30 -13.46
N ARG A 112 9.19 -3.42 -13.51
CA ARG A 112 10.60 -3.48 -13.13
C ARG A 112 11.51 -2.86 -14.18
N ASP A 113 11.14 -2.99 -15.45
CA ASP A 113 11.91 -2.47 -16.59
C ASP A 113 11.40 -1.10 -17.08
N LEU A 114 10.29 -0.61 -16.52
CA LEU A 114 9.63 0.62 -16.94
C LEU A 114 9.83 1.76 -15.94
N ARG A 115 10.15 2.94 -16.47
CA ARG A 115 10.27 4.19 -15.70
C ARG A 115 9.16 5.19 -16.01
N THR A 116 7.93 4.70 -16.18
CA THR A 116 6.74 5.53 -16.42
C THR A 116 6.08 5.95 -15.09
N LEU A 117 5.10 6.85 -15.15
CA LEU A 117 4.41 7.33 -13.95
C LEU A 117 3.56 6.21 -13.29
N GLU A 118 2.97 5.33 -14.09
CA GLU A 118 2.16 4.19 -13.67
C GLU A 118 3.01 3.14 -12.93
N CYS A 119 4.29 3.02 -13.30
CA CYS A 119 5.24 2.10 -12.69
C CYS A 119 6.09 2.71 -11.57
N SER A 120 5.76 3.95 -11.15
CA SER A 120 6.39 4.59 -10.01
C SER A 120 5.76 4.16 -8.68
N LEU A 121 6.58 3.98 -7.65
CA LEU A 121 6.14 3.91 -6.26
C LEU A 121 6.15 5.30 -5.66
N ARG A 122 5.13 5.61 -4.87
CA ARG A 122 4.97 6.90 -4.23
C ARG A 122 5.69 6.92 -2.89
N LEU A 123 6.39 8.01 -2.60
CA LEU A 123 6.86 8.29 -1.24
C LEU A 123 5.77 9.05 -0.50
N ALA A 124 5.45 8.62 0.72
CA ALA A 124 4.49 9.32 1.58
C ALA A 124 5.15 10.49 2.31
N ARG A 125 4.40 11.56 2.61
CA ARG A 125 4.87 12.63 3.52
C ARG A 125 4.83 12.19 4.98
N ASN A 126 3.76 11.49 5.35
CA ASN A 126 3.47 11.01 6.70
C ASN A 126 3.10 9.52 6.65
N PRO A 127 3.82 8.64 7.40
CA PRO A 127 3.56 7.19 7.39
C PRO A 127 2.27 6.82 8.13
N TYR A 128 1.63 7.74 8.87
CA TYR A 128 0.38 7.48 9.62
C TYR A 128 -0.88 7.92 8.87
N THR A 129 -0.73 8.78 7.86
CA THR A 129 -1.80 9.14 6.93
C THR A 129 -2.01 8.01 5.92
N LEU A 130 -3.20 7.91 5.34
CA LEU A 130 -3.47 6.93 4.29
C LEU A 130 -2.37 7.03 3.21
N TYR A 131 -1.85 5.87 2.79
CA TYR A 131 -1.25 5.78 1.45
C TYR A 131 -2.38 6.08 0.42
N ALA A 132 -2.26 6.15 -0.89
CA ALA A 132 -3.34 6.62 -1.78
C ALA A 132 -3.94 8.05 -1.55
N ASP A 133 -3.87 8.66 -0.36
CA ASP A 133 -4.29 10.05 -0.12
C ASP A 133 -3.45 10.98 -1.00
N PRO A 134 -4.08 11.78 -1.89
CA PRO A 134 -3.36 12.62 -2.85
C PRO A 134 -2.48 13.68 -2.17
N ASP A 135 -2.87 14.17 -0.99
CA ASP A 135 -2.13 15.21 -0.26
C ASP A 135 -0.92 14.63 0.48
N ASN A 136 -0.90 13.31 0.71
CA ASN A 136 0.19 12.59 1.37
C ASN A 136 1.33 12.19 0.41
N ALA A 137 1.50 12.82 -0.75
CA ALA A 137 2.53 12.46 -1.75
C ALA A 137 3.81 13.32 -1.64
N ALA A 138 4.93 12.75 -1.21
CA ALA A 138 6.22 13.47 -1.14
C ALA A 138 7.01 13.42 -2.47
N GLY A 139 6.81 12.37 -3.26
CA GLY A 139 7.40 12.24 -4.61
C GLY A 139 7.33 10.80 -5.10
N ARG A 140 8.19 10.46 -6.07
CA ARG A 140 8.13 9.19 -6.79
C ARG A 140 9.51 8.55 -6.92
N VAL A 141 9.54 7.24 -6.81
CA VAL A 141 10.72 6.40 -7.01
C VAL A 141 10.35 5.21 -7.90
N TRP A 142 11.34 4.60 -8.52
CA TRP A 142 11.14 3.48 -9.44
C TRP A 142 11.87 2.24 -8.97
N HIS A 143 11.50 1.09 -9.52
CA HIS A 143 12.24 -0.13 -9.31
C HIS A 143 13.74 0.07 -9.55
N GLY A 144 14.56 -0.50 -8.67
CA GLY A 144 16.00 -0.43 -8.76
C GLY A 144 16.61 0.92 -8.33
N ASP A 145 15.81 1.94 -8.03
CA ASP A 145 16.33 3.17 -7.44
C ASP A 145 17.05 2.85 -6.12
N ARG A 146 18.20 3.48 -5.91
CA ARG A 146 18.95 3.40 -4.65
C ARG A 146 18.56 4.58 -3.77
N LEU A 147 18.15 4.29 -2.55
CA LEU A 147 17.71 5.27 -1.57
C LEU A 147 18.53 5.13 -0.30
N THR A 148 18.74 6.23 0.40
CA THR A 148 19.36 6.22 1.71
C THR A 148 18.28 6.25 2.77
N ALA A 149 18.19 5.21 3.61
CA ALA A 149 17.24 5.14 4.71
C ALA A 149 17.93 5.44 6.05
N ASP A 150 17.34 6.32 6.83
CA ASP A 150 17.91 6.81 8.09
C ASP A 150 16.99 6.58 9.31
N CYS A 151 15.75 6.16 9.07
CA CYS A 151 14.77 5.87 10.11
C CYS A 151 13.79 4.79 9.65
N VAL A 152 13.30 4.01 10.60
CA VAL A 152 12.23 3.02 10.39
C VAL A 152 11.14 3.20 11.44
N VAL A 153 9.90 3.09 11.00
CA VAL A 153 8.69 3.08 11.83
C VAL A 153 8.01 1.74 11.62
N THR A 154 7.54 1.09 12.69
CA THR A 154 6.93 -0.25 12.64
C THR A 154 5.42 -0.24 12.87
N ASP A 155 4.86 0.89 13.28
CA ASP A 155 3.44 1.10 13.60
C ASP A 155 2.76 2.10 12.65
N GLY A 156 3.31 2.26 11.44
CA GLY A 156 2.72 3.13 10.43
C GLY A 156 1.40 2.57 9.88
N ARG A 157 0.74 3.36 9.05
CA ARG A 157 -0.49 2.96 8.37
C ARG A 157 -0.27 1.65 7.62
N LEU A 158 -1.18 0.69 7.79
CA LEU A 158 -1.17 -0.57 7.06
C LEU A 158 -1.27 -0.29 5.56
N VAL A 159 -0.34 -0.85 4.78
CA VAL A 159 -0.40 -0.87 3.32
C VAL A 159 -0.45 -2.32 2.88
N THR A 160 -1.31 -2.60 1.91
CA THR A 160 -1.45 -3.91 1.29
C THR A 160 -1.07 -3.78 -0.18
N ASP A 161 -0.20 -4.66 -0.65
CA ASP A 161 0.18 -4.73 -2.06
C ASP A 161 -0.86 -5.48 -2.91
N GLU A 162 -0.67 -5.49 -4.22
CA GLU A 162 -1.54 -6.14 -5.19
C GLU A 162 -1.51 -7.67 -5.10
N LYS A 163 -0.59 -8.24 -4.30
CA LYS A 163 -0.51 -9.68 -3.99
C LYS A 163 -1.11 -10.01 -2.62
N GLY A 164 -1.67 -9.03 -1.92
CA GLY A 164 -2.30 -9.20 -0.61
C GLY A 164 -1.32 -9.21 0.57
N ILE A 165 -0.04 -8.91 0.34
CA ILE A 165 0.97 -8.80 1.42
C ILE A 165 0.76 -7.46 2.10
N SER A 166 0.63 -7.48 3.43
CA SER A 166 0.37 -6.28 4.23
C SER A 166 1.52 -5.96 5.18
N SER A 167 1.80 -4.68 5.37
CA SER A 167 2.87 -4.20 6.24
C SER A 167 2.51 -2.87 6.90
N THR A 168 2.92 -2.70 8.17
CA THR A 168 2.89 -1.43 8.90
C THR A 168 4.29 -0.82 9.01
N ARG A 169 5.28 -1.40 8.31
CA ARG A 169 6.67 -0.94 8.36
C ARG A 169 6.92 0.10 7.29
N TRP A 170 7.58 1.19 7.68
CA TRP A 170 7.90 2.32 6.81
C TRP A 170 9.34 2.75 7.01
N TYR A 171 10.01 3.09 5.92
CA TYR A 171 11.38 3.60 5.93
C TYR A 171 11.39 5.06 5.52
N ARG A 172 11.99 5.93 6.33
CA ARG A 172 12.28 7.29 5.93
C ARG A 172 13.47 7.25 4.99
N VAL A 173 13.28 7.76 3.78
CA VAL A 173 14.25 7.66 2.70
C VAL A 173 14.58 9.04 2.13
N GLU A 174 15.82 9.20 1.70
CA GLU A 174 16.31 10.34 0.94
C GLU A 174 16.94 9.86 -0.38
N LYS A 175 16.72 10.63 -1.45
CA LYS A 175 17.31 10.43 -2.78
C LYS A 175 17.86 11.77 -3.28
N ALA A 176 19.09 11.77 -3.76
CA ALA A 176 19.61 12.90 -4.54
C ALA A 176 18.89 12.93 -5.89
N GLU A 177 18.24 14.04 -6.22
CA GLU A 177 17.70 14.27 -7.55
C GLU A 177 18.82 14.77 -8.48
N GLY A 178 18.82 14.32 -9.73
CA GLY A 178 19.84 14.71 -10.70
C GLY A 178 19.62 16.14 -11.19
N GLY A 179 20.73 16.84 -11.50
CA GLY A 179 20.73 18.15 -12.17
C GLY A 179 20.79 19.35 -11.23
N ASP A 180 19.95 19.38 -10.19
CA ASP A 180 19.58 20.65 -9.55
C ASP A 180 19.96 20.71 -8.05
N GLY A 181 20.59 19.65 -7.52
CA GLY A 181 20.93 19.53 -6.10
C GLY A 181 19.72 19.29 -5.17
N GLY A 182 18.53 19.10 -5.73
CA GLY A 182 17.32 18.74 -5.00
C GLY A 182 17.46 17.41 -4.25
N ARG A 183 16.85 17.31 -3.08
CA ARG A 183 16.70 16.04 -2.35
C ARG A 183 15.24 15.69 -2.24
N LEU A 184 14.88 14.53 -2.79
CA LEU A 184 13.59 13.93 -2.55
C LEU A 184 13.63 13.19 -1.21
N ARG A 185 12.73 13.55 -0.30
CA ARG A 185 12.58 12.89 1.01
C ARG A 185 11.15 12.47 1.24
N GLY A 186 10.95 11.28 1.79
CA GLY A 186 9.64 10.80 2.20
C GLY A 186 9.71 9.43 2.86
N TRP A 187 8.56 8.77 2.96
CA TRP A 187 8.41 7.46 3.58
C TRP A 187 8.03 6.41 2.54
N LEU A 188 8.81 5.33 2.48
CA LEU A 188 8.57 4.18 1.62
C LEU A 188 7.96 3.03 2.45
N PRO A 189 6.81 2.46 2.04
CA PRO A 189 6.28 1.25 2.68
C PRO A 189 7.23 0.07 2.44
N GLY A 190 7.36 -0.79 3.45
CA GLY A 190 8.38 -1.83 3.55
C GLY A 190 7.84 -3.24 3.66
#